data_AF-A0A850LUN1-F1
#
_entry.id   AF-A0A850LUN1-F1
#
_cell.length_a   1.000
_cell.length_b   1.000
_cell.length_c   1.000
_cell.angle_alpha   90.00
_cell.angle_beta   90.00
_cell.angle_gamma   90.00
#
_symmetry.space_group_name_H-M   'P 1'
#
loop_
_entity.id
_entity.type
_entity.pdbx_description
1 polymer ?
#
loop_
_entity_poly.entity_id
_entity_poly.type
_entity_poly.pdbx_seq_one_letter_code
_entity_poly.pdbx_strand_id
1 'polypeptide(L)'
;MEKLQQLEIDSLKWEELLEALRDNEDYRRVKRIILMKLEQPDRDEELGKLSWELISSALEKSREISLFERIIEKKWLQTEYGELIKIAGNTEDDQVRLSYLRRLNFISSVDNKEIPGLKELISAVGRFINDKRTDYFHREVQKKEDVDLKVNEWSPLYPIACVYRARMIIWVHTNYGTPEMDRVALRKALRLLRLGRVAFPENHIIRMYLGEALLPDKHYPGMEGAPEWAVYQREGIERLADILEWWVDYRMRDNAEYGGGWGDDCEMWRSWVPIIIGFDSPKITWAQNFFSEEIFN
;
A
#
# COMPACT_ATOMS: atom_id res chain seq x y z
N MET A 1 44.68 -14.07 -2.04
CA MET A 1 43.34 -14.21 -2.64
C MET A 1 42.39 -13.10 -2.19
N GLU A 2 42.35 -12.71 -0.91
CA GLU A 2 41.50 -11.61 -0.42
C GLU A 2 41.69 -10.26 -1.14
N LYS A 3 42.93 -9.79 -1.33
CA LYS A 3 43.17 -8.50 -2.01
C LYS A 3 42.73 -8.45 -3.49
N LEU A 4 42.70 -9.59 -4.19
CA LEU A 4 42.27 -9.67 -5.60
C LEU A 4 40.74 -9.78 -5.72
N GLN A 5 40.04 -10.33 -4.72
CA GLN A 5 38.57 -10.30 -4.67
C GLN A 5 38.05 -8.92 -4.23
N GLN A 6 38.75 -8.22 -3.33
CA GLN A 6 38.37 -6.88 -2.89
C GLN A 6 38.44 -5.85 -4.04
N LEU A 7 39.46 -5.93 -4.90
CA LEU A 7 39.64 -5.06 -6.07
C LEU A 7 38.54 -5.23 -7.14
N GLU A 8 37.92 -6.41 -7.26
CA GLU A 8 36.74 -6.60 -8.14
C GLU A 8 35.48 -5.95 -7.52
N ILE A 9 35.29 -6.05 -6.20
CA ILE A 9 34.07 -5.57 -5.52
C ILE A 9 33.95 -4.04 -5.55
N ASP A 10 35.06 -3.33 -5.30
CA ASP A 10 35.05 -1.86 -5.27
C ASP A 10 34.89 -1.26 -6.68
N SER A 11 35.19 -2.03 -7.73
CA SER A 11 35.06 -1.59 -9.12
C SER A 11 33.65 -1.71 -9.71
N LEU A 12 32.81 -2.57 -9.12
CA LEU A 12 31.45 -2.83 -9.62
C LEU A 12 30.47 -1.77 -9.10
N LYS A 13 29.74 -1.17 -10.04
CA LYS A 13 28.70 -0.18 -9.74
C LYS A 13 27.45 -0.86 -9.24
N TRP A 14 26.68 -0.14 -8.43
CA TRP A 14 25.38 -0.64 -7.96
C TRP A 14 24.40 -0.99 -9.09
N GLU A 15 24.41 -0.23 -10.18
CA GLU A 15 23.57 -0.49 -11.35
C GLU A 15 23.89 -1.86 -11.95
N GLU A 16 25.17 -2.15 -12.19
CA GLU A 16 25.66 -3.42 -12.73
C GLU A 16 25.30 -4.61 -11.84
N LEU A 17 25.41 -4.44 -10.51
CA LEU A 17 25.04 -5.46 -9.53
C LEU A 17 23.53 -5.75 -9.54
N LEU A 18 22.69 -4.72 -9.65
CA LEU A 18 21.24 -4.90 -9.72
C LEU A 18 20.79 -5.47 -11.06
N GLU A 19 21.45 -5.12 -12.15
CA GLU A 19 21.22 -5.74 -13.46
C GLU A 19 21.60 -7.21 -13.46
N ALA A 20 22.75 -7.58 -12.88
CA ALA A 20 23.15 -8.98 -12.75
C ALA A 20 22.17 -9.79 -11.88
N LEU A 21 21.63 -9.20 -10.79
CA LEU A 21 20.56 -9.82 -10.00
C LEU A 21 19.27 -10.00 -10.79
N ARG A 22 18.90 -8.99 -11.59
CA ARG A 22 17.71 -9.02 -12.45
C ARG A 22 17.81 -10.13 -13.50
N ASP A 23 18.99 -10.29 -14.08
CA ASP A 23 19.24 -11.26 -15.15
C ASP A 23 19.58 -12.67 -14.60
N ASN A 24 19.62 -12.80 -13.26
CA ASN A 24 19.85 -14.04 -12.50
C ASN A 24 21.19 -14.71 -12.82
N GLU A 25 22.19 -13.91 -13.19
CA GLU A 25 23.55 -14.37 -13.45
C GLU A 25 24.30 -14.58 -12.13
N ASP A 26 24.85 -15.79 -11.92
CA ASP A 26 25.63 -16.17 -10.73
C ASP A 26 25.08 -15.57 -9.42
N TYR A 27 23.77 -15.75 -9.20
CA TYR A 27 23.00 -15.10 -8.14
C TYR A 27 23.69 -15.12 -6.76
N ARG A 28 24.30 -16.26 -6.39
CA ARG A 28 24.97 -16.42 -5.09
C ARG A 28 26.21 -15.53 -4.98
N ARG A 29 26.98 -15.39 -6.06
CA ARG A 29 28.16 -14.50 -6.09
C ARG A 29 27.71 -13.06 -6.03
N VAL A 30 26.76 -12.65 -6.87
CA VAL A 30 26.25 -11.26 -6.91
C VAL A 30 25.65 -10.85 -5.56
N LYS A 31 24.81 -11.71 -4.96
CA LYS A 31 24.26 -11.49 -3.61
C LYS A 31 25.36 -11.27 -2.58
N ARG A 32 26.41 -12.09 -2.59
CA ARG A 32 27.54 -11.97 -1.66
C ARG A 32 28.25 -10.63 -1.83
N ILE A 33 28.51 -10.22 -3.07
CA ILE A 33 29.17 -8.93 -3.38
C ILE A 33 28.32 -7.77 -2.86
N ILE A 34 27.01 -7.78 -3.10
CA ILE A 34 26.10 -6.75 -2.60
C ILE A 34 26.13 -6.69 -1.07
N LEU A 35 26.06 -7.83 -0.39
CA LEU A 35 26.10 -7.87 1.08
C LEU A 35 27.41 -7.29 1.62
N MET A 36 28.55 -7.61 1.00
CA MET A 36 29.85 -7.03 1.35
C MET A 36 29.88 -5.51 1.13
N LYS A 37 29.32 -5.03 0.01
CA LYS A 37 29.25 -3.59 -0.30
C LYS A 37 28.38 -2.83 0.72
N LEU A 38 27.23 -3.40 1.11
CA LEU A 38 26.36 -2.84 2.15
C LEU A 38 27.02 -2.70 3.54
N GLU A 39 28.05 -3.50 3.82
CA GLU A 39 28.81 -3.47 5.08
C GLU A 39 29.92 -2.41 5.09
N GLN A 40 30.25 -1.82 3.94
CA GLN A 40 31.24 -0.75 3.87
C GLN A 40 30.67 0.56 4.50
N PRO A 41 31.48 1.28 5.29
CA PRO A 41 31.05 2.49 6.01
C PRO A 41 31.00 3.75 5.13
N ASP A 42 31.70 3.76 4.00
CA ASP A 42 31.72 4.92 3.10
C ASP A 42 30.41 5.06 2.33
N ARG A 43 30.02 6.33 2.13
CA ARG A 43 28.73 6.72 1.55
C ARG A 43 28.62 6.17 0.13
N ASP A 44 27.77 5.17 -0.04
CA ASP A 44 27.26 4.72 -1.34
C ASP A 44 26.38 5.82 -1.96
N GLU A 45 26.97 6.96 -2.34
CA GLU A 45 26.27 8.03 -3.06
C GLU A 45 25.62 7.50 -4.35
N GLU A 46 26.17 6.42 -4.92
CA GLU A 46 25.60 5.67 -6.03
C GLU A 46 24.20 5.12 -5.72
N LEU A 47 23.94 4.59 -4.52
CA LEU A 47 22.61 4.10 -4.13
C LEU A 47 21.55 5.20 -4.20
N GLY A 48 21.92 6.42 -3.81
CA GLY A 48 21.07 7.60 -3.90
C GLY A 48 20.62 7.87 -5.34
N LYS A 49 21.50 7.60 -6.31
CA LYS A 49 21.28 7.86 -7.74
C LYS A 49 20.46 6.77 -8.43
N LEU A 50 20.37 5.54 -7.89
CA LEU A 50 19.61 4.47 -8.53
C LEU A 50 18.12 4.82 -8.72
N SER A 51 17.56 4.45 -9.88
CA SER A 51 16.12 4.50 -10.08
C SER A 51 15.41 3.42 -9.27
N TRP A 52 14.22 3.74 -8.79
CA TRP A 52 13.37 2.78 -8.08
C TRP A 52 12.82 1.68 -8.98
N GLU A 53 12.74 1.93 -10.29
CA GLU A 53 12.28 0.94 -11.26
C GLU A 53 13.32 -0.18 -11.45
N LEU A 54 14.62 0.16 -11.47
CA LEU A 54 15.70 -0.82 -11.47
C LEU A 54 15.65 -1.70 -10.21
N ILE A 55 15.50 -1.06 -9.04
CA ILE A 55 15.36 -1.76 -7.75
C ILE A 55 14.14 -2.69 -7.79
N SER A 56 12.98 -2.20 -8.26
CA SER A 56 11.75 -2.99 -8.39
C SER A 56 11.93 -4.20 -9.30
N SER A 57 12.58 -4.02 -10.45
CA SER A 57 12.83 -5.09 -11.43
C SER A 57 13.76 -6.16 -10.87
N ALA A 58 14.86 -5.76 -10.22
CA ALA A 58 15.79 -6.69 -9.58
C ALA A 58 15.14 -7.43 -8.40
N LEU A 59 14.28 -6.75 -7.61
CA LEU A 59 13.48 -7.37 -6.54
C LEU A 59 12.51 -8.41 -7.10
N GLU A 60 11.80 -8.10 -8.17
CA GLU A 60 10.82 -9.02 -8.77
C GLU A 60 11.48 -10.32 -9.24
N LYS A 61 12.67 -10.22 -9.83
CA LYS A 61 13.43 -11.36 -10.36
C LYS A 61 14.06 -12.20 -9.26
N SER A 62 14.74 -11.56 -8.30
CA SER A 62 15.43 -12.25 -7.20
C SER A 62 14.50 -12.76 -6.10
N ARG A 63 13.37 -12.06 -5.87
CA ARG A 63 12.40 -12.31 -4.79
C ARG A 63 12.98 -12.20 -3.37
N GLU A 64 14.08 -11.48 -3.19
CA GLU A 64 14.83 -11.46 -1.93
C GLU A 64 14.55 -10.24 -1.08
N ILE A 65 13.40 -10.28 -0.40
CA ILE A 65 12.85 -9.17 0.41
C ILE A 65 13.89 -8.61 1.38
N SER A 66 14.56 -9.46 2.18
CA SER A 66 15.50 -9.00 3.22
C SER A 66 16.76 -8.33 2.66
N LEU A 67 17.21 -8.71 1.46
CA LEU A 67 18.31 -8.05 0.78
C LEU A 67 17.90 -6.63 0.38
N PHE A 68 16.70 -6.50 -0.22
CA PHE A 68 16.20 -5.22 -0.72
C PHE A 68 15.77 -4.27 0.40
N GLU A 69 15.30 -4.77 1.54
CA GLU A 69 15.12 -3.97 2.76
C GLU A 69 16.44 -3.31 3.18
N ARG A 70 17.56 -4.05 3.18
CA ARG A 70 18.89 -3.48 3.50
C ARG A 70 19.38 -2.47 2.47
N ILE A 71 19.19 -2.74 1.17
CA ILE A 71 19.55 -1.81 0.08
C ILE A 71 18.77 -0.50 0.24
N ILE A 72 17.47 -0.58 0.47
CA ILE A 72 16.60 0.59 0.59
C ILE A 72 16.88 1.36 1.87
N GLU A 73 17.15 0.69 2.99
CA GLU A 73 17.57 1.36 4.22
C GLU A 73 18.82 2.22 3.98
N LYS A 74 19.82 1.67 3.28
CA LYS A 74 21.02 2.43 2.89
C LYS A 74 20.69 3.58 1.93
N LYS A 75 19.78 3.38 0.96
CA LYS A 75 19.31 4.44 0.06
C LYS A 75 18.60 5.57 0.83
N TRP A 76 17.82 5.26 1.86
CA TRP A 76 17.17 6.25 2.71
C TRP A 76 18.19 7.10 3.47
N LEU A 77 19.27 6.49 4.00
CA LEU A 77 20.35 7.23 4.66
C LEU A 77 21.07 8.23 3.74
N GLN A 78 21.03 8.02 2.41
CA GLN A 78 21.56 8.98 1.43
C GLN A 78 20.53 10.02 0.98
N THR A 79 19.27 9.87 1.39
CA THR A 79 18.18 10.77 1.03
C THR A 79 17.97 11.77 2.15
N GLU A 80 18.14 13.06 1.87
CA GLU A 80 18.06 14.13 2.87
C GLU A 80 16.78 14.12 3.72
N TYR A 81 15.66 13.69 3.12
CA TYR A 81 14.37 13.58 3.78
C TYR A 81 13.92 12.12 4.01
N GLY A 82 14.85 11.17 3.95
CA GLY A 82 14.58 9.74 3.99
C GLY A 82 13.74 9.31 5.19
N GLU A 83 14.06 9.80 6.39
CA GLU A 83 13.30 9.49 7.61
C GLU A 83 11.83 9.96 7.54
N LEU A 84 11.58 11.19 7.07
CA LEU A 84 10.22 11.71 6.98
C LEU A 84 9.40 10.98 5.91
N ILE A 85 10.05 10.59 4.80
CA ILE A 85 9.44 9.77 3.75
C ILE A 85 9.14 8.36 4.27
N LYS A 86 10.06 7.75 5.03
CA LYS A 86 9.88 6.44 5.66
C LYS A 86 8.72 6.46 6.65
N ILE A 87 8.59 7.50 7.47
CA ILE A 87 7.44 7.66 8.37
C ILE A 87 6.13 7.81 7.57
N ALA A 88 6.12 8.65 6.54
CA ALA A 88 4.95 8.83 5.68
C ALA A 88 4.55 7.54 4.94
N GLY A 89 5.52 6.74 4.49
CA GLY A 89 5.25 5.48 3.83
C GLY A 89 4.81 4.37 4.78
N ASN A 90 5.30 4.34 6.02
CA ASN A 90 4.97 3.31 7.00
C ASN A 90 3.62 3.51 7.72
N THR A 91 3.13 4.74 7.87
CA THR A 91 1.79 4.96 8.44
C THR A 91 0.73 4.22 7.62
N GLU A 92 -0.35 3.76 8.25
CA GLU A 92 -1.49 3.12 7.59
C GLU A 92 -2.60 4.12 7.28
N ASP A 93 -2.69 5.18 8.08
CA ASP A 93 -3.67 6.25 7.92
C ASP A 93 -3.27 7.21 6.79
N ASP A 94 -4.15 7.34 5.80
CA ASP A 94 -3.96 8.22 4.64
C ASP A 94 -3.94 9.72 5.02
N GLN A 95 -4.72 10.16 6.01
CA GLN A 95 -4.70 11.55 6.53
C GLN A 95 -3.39 11.84 7.25
N VAL A 96 -2.92 10.91 8.08
CA VAL A 96 -1.61 11.02 8.74
C VAL A 96 -0.50 11.09 7.70
N ARG A 97 -0.55 10.25 6.67
CA ARG A 97 0.40 10.31 5.55
C ARG A 97 0.39 11.67 4.85
N LEU A 98 -0.79 12.19 4.54
CA LEU A 98 -0.94 13.51 3.93
C LEU A 98 -0.34 14.62 4.79
N SER A 99 -0.48 14.53 6.12
CA SER A 99 0.13 15.49 7.05
C SER A 99 1.66 15.48 6.99
N TYR A 100 2.29 14.30 6.90
CA TYR A 100 3.73 14.16 6.76
C TYR A 100 4.23 14.67 5.40
N LEU A 101 3.51 14.40 4.31
CA LEU A 101 3.86 14.92 2.99
C LEU A 101 3.76 16.45 2.94
N ARG A 102 2.75 17.05 3.57
CA ARG A 102 2.64 18.52 3.71
C ARG A 102 3.77 19.10 4.54
N ARG A 103 4.14 18.44 5.64
CA ARG A 103 5.30 18.82 6.45
C ARG A 103 6.60 18.74 5.64
N LEU A 104 6.77 17.69 4.85
CA LEU A 104 7.90 17.54 3.94
C LEU A 104 7.97 18.70 2.93
N ASN A 105 6.84 19.06 2.32
CA ASN A 105 6.79 20.19 1.39
C ASN A 105 7.12 21.53 2.05
N PHE A 106 6.70 21.72 3.31
CA PHE A 106 7.06 22.91 4.08
C PHE A 106 8.58 22.99 4.33
N ILE A 107 9.18 21.92 4.87
CA ILE A 107 10.62 21.88 5.17
C ILE A 107 11.44 22.05 3.88
N SER A 108 11.13 21.30 2.83
CA SER A 108 11.88 21.38 1.58
C SER A 108 11.78 22.76 0.92
N SER A 109 10.65 23.45 1.07
CA SER A 109 10.50 24.84 0.61
C SER A 109 11.36 25.81 1.42
N VAL A 110 11.46 25.63 2.74
CA VAL A 110 12.34 26.44 3.61
C VAL A 110 13.80 26.24 3.23
N ASP A 111 14.19 25.01 2.91
CA ASP A 111 15.55 24.65 2.50
C ASP A 111 15.86 25.00 1.03
N ASN A 112 14.89 25.56 0.30
CA ASN A 112 14.95 25.85 -1.14
C ASN A 112 15.36 24.63 -1.99
N LYS A 113 14.85 23.45 -1.61
CA LYS A 113 15.08 22.17 -2.28
C LYS A 113 13.78 21.60 -2.81
N GLU A 114 13.72 21.43 -4.13
CA GLU A 114 12.58 20.80 -4.77
C GLU A 114 12.67 19.28 -4.68
N ILE A 115 11.59 18.64 -4.24
CA ILE A 115 11.45 17.18 -4.26
C ILE A 115 10.56 16.81 -5.45
N PRO A 116 11.08 16.13 -6.49
CA PRO A 116 10.32 15.83 -7.69
C PRO A 116 9.02 15.07 -7.40
N GLY A 117 7.89 15.58 -7.89
CA GLY A 117 6.57 14.94 -7.76
C GLY A 117 5.89 15.12 -6.40
N LEU A 118 6.44 15.89 -5.47
CA LEU A 118 5.88 16.04 -4.12
C LEU A 118 4.50 16.72 -4.12
N LYS A 119 4.33 17.79 -4.87
CA LYS A 119 3.06 18.54 -4.93
C LYS A 119 1.98 17.70 -5.59
N GLU A 120 2.34 16.97 -6.62
CA GLU A 120 1.48 16.05 -7.35
C GLU A 120 1.04 14.90 -6.45
N LEU A 121 1.97 14.31 -5.68
CA LEU A 121 1.63 13.28 -4.72
C LEU A 121 0.72 13.80 -3.59
N ILE A 122 1.00 14.99 -3.04
CA ILE A 122 0.11 15.62 -2.04
C ILE A 122 -1.30 15.80 -2.60
N SER A 123 -1.41 16.28 -3.83
CA SER A 123 -2.68 16.45 -4.52
C SER A 123 -3.39 15.11 -4.73
N ALA A 124 -2.68 14.09 -5.21
CA ALA A 124 -3.22 12.76 -5.44
C ALA A 124 -3.71 12.10 -4.15
N VAL A 125 -2.93 12.14 -3.07
CA VAL A 125 -3.32 11.61 -1.76
C VAL A 125 -4.50 12.39 -1.19
N GLY A 126 -4.45 13.72 -1.27
CA GLY A 126 -5.55 14.59 -0.84
C GLY A 126 -6.86 14.27 -1.57
N ARG A 127 -6.79 14.04 -2.88
CA ARG A 127 -7.92 13.62 -3.70
C ARG A 127 -8.40 12.22 -3.32
N PHE A 128 -7.49 11.25 -3.18
CA PHE A 128 -7.82 9.89 -2.79
C PHE A 128 -8.64 9.83 -1.49
N ILE A 129 -8.36 10.72 -0.53
CA ILE A 129 -9.07 10.74 0.75
C ILE A 129 -10.37 11.54 0.71
N ASN A 130 -10.36 12.71 0.05
CA ASN A 130 -11.42 13.72 0.23
C ASN A 130 -12.35 13.86 -0.97
N ASP A 131 -12.06 13.25 -2.12
CA ASP A 131 -12.93 13.35 -3.29
C ASP A 131 -14.25 12.64 -3.01
N LYS A 132 -15.37 13.30 -3.32
CA LYS A 132 -16.71 12.74 -3.17
C LYS A 132 -16.93 11.57 -4.12
N ARG A 133 -16.21 11.57 -5.25
CA ARG A 133 -16.23 10.52 -6.25
C ARG A 133 -14.96 9.68 -6.15
N THR A 134 -15.13 8.39 -5.88
CA THR A 134 -14.02 7.43 -5.80
C THR A 134 -13.59 6.90 -7.17
N ASP A 135 -14.38 7.17 -8.23
CA ASP A 135 -14.19 6.59 -9.56
C ASP A 135 -13.28 7.39 -10.50
N TYR A 136 -12.67 8.47 -10.02
CA TYR A 136 -11.93 9.42 -10.88
C TYR A 136 -10.75 8.82 -11.65
N PHE A 137 -10.17 7.72 -11.16
CA PHE A 137 -9.08 6.99 -11.80
C PHE A 137 -9.55 5.78 -12.63
N HIS A 138 -10.84 5.40 -12.57
CA HIS A 138 -11.35 4.18 -13.21
C HIS A 138 -11.05 4.15 -14.71
N ARG A 139 -11.41 5.24 -15.41
CA ARG A 139 -11.22 5.33 -16.87
C ARG A 139 -9.75 5.26 -17.27
N GLU A 140 -8.85 5.78 -16.43
CA GLU A 140 -7.42 5.72 -16.72
C GLU A 140 -6.89 4.30 -16.55
N VAL A 141 -7.21 3.64 -15.43
CA VAL A 141 -6.81 2.26 -15.17
C VAL A 141 -7.37 1.32 -16.24
N GLN A 142 -8.65 1.43 -16.58
CA GLN A 142 -9.26 0.57 -17.61
C GLN A 142 -8.61 0.71 -18.99
N LYS A 143 -8.06 1.89 -19.32
CA LYS A 143 -7.43 2.15 -20.61
C LYS A 143 -5.94 1.84 -20.66
N LYS A 144 -5.24 2.11 -19.55
CA LYS A 144 -3.76 2.07 -19.49
C LYS A 144 -3.22 0.97 -18.59
N GLU A 145 -4.09 0.28 -17.86
CA GLU A 145 -3.73 -0.66 -16.79
C GLU A 145 -2.79 0.00 -15.75
N ASP A 146 -2.99 1.30 -15.52
CA ASP A 146 -2.18 2.13 -14.63
C ASP A 146 -2.85 3.47 -14.31
N VAL A 147 -2.27 4.19 -13.34
CA VAL A 147 -2.53 5.59 -13.06
C VAL A 147 -1.22 6.36 -13.01
N ASP A 148 -1.16 7.49 -13.71
CA ASP A 148 0.01 8.38 -13.65
C ASP A 148 -0.16 9.44 -12.56
N LEU A 149 0.51 9.22 -11.42
CA LEU A 149 0.53 10.17 -10.30
C LEU A 149 1.59 11.28 -10.46
N LYS A 150 2.26 11.36 -11.62
CA LYS A 150 3.30 12.36 -11.91
C LYS A 150 4.50 12.33 -10.95
N VAL A 151 4.76 11.17 -10.36
CA VAL A 151 5.97 10.87 -9.57
C VAL A 151 6.83 9.92 -10.38
N ASN A 152 7.99 10.38 -10.84
CA ASN A 152 8.91 9.58 -11.65
C ASN A 152 9.76 8.63 -10.79
N GLU A 153 10.39 7.65 -11.44
CA GLU A 153 11.21 6.59 -10.82
C GLU A 153 12.49 7.07 -10.12
N TRP A 154 12.88 8.33 -10.28
CA TRP A 154 14.04 8.93 -9.62
C TRP A 154 13.64 9.73 -8.37
N SER A 155 12.35 10.02 -8.21
CA SER A 155 11.84 10.68 -7.02
C SER A 155 11.98 9.78 -5.80
N PRO A 156 12.44 10.29 -4.63
CA PRO A 156 12.42 9.52 -3.39
C PRO A 156 11.00 9.19 -2.92
N LEU A 157 9.96 9.81 -3.51
CA LEU A 157 8.55 9.55 -3.21
C LEU A 157 7.95 8.42 -4.06
N TYR A 158 8.69 7.89 -5.03
CA TYR A 158 8.20 6.86 -5.95
C TYR A 158 7.60 5.65 -5.23
N PRO A 159 8.21 5.09 -4.15
CA PRO A 159 7.60 3.96 -3.44
C PRO A 159 6.22 4.28 -2.85
N ILE A 160 5.98 5.50 -2.36
CA ILE A 160 4.64 5.91 -1.88
C ILE A 160 3.67 5.97 -3.07
N ALA A 161 4.10 6.55 -4.20
CA ALA A 161 3.28 6.59 -5.41
C ALA A 161 2.92 5.17 -5.92
N CYS A 162 3.85 4.21 -5.84
CA CYS A 162 3.60 2.81 -6.17
C CYS A 162 2.49 2.19 -5.33
N VAL A 163 2.44 2.49 -4.02
CA VAL A 163 1.38 1.99 -3.13
C VAL A 163 0.01 2.50 -3.57
N TYR A 164 -0.14 3.79 -3.86
CA TYR A 164 -1.42 4.35 -4.33
C TYR A 164 -1.80 3.83 -5.72
N ARG A 165 -0.85 3.77 -6.66
CA ARG A 165 -1.08 3.18 -7.98
C ARG A 165 -1.59 1.74 -7.88
N ALA A 166 -0.95 0.92 -7.03
CA ALA A 166 -1.37 -0.45 -6.82
C ALA A 166 -2.78 -0.55 -6.24
N ARG A 167 -3.11 0.25 -5.22
CA ARG A 167 -4.46 0.29 -4.63
C ARG A 167 -5.51 0.66 -5.66
N MET A 168 -5.24 1.65 -6.52
CA MET A 168 -6.14 2.07 -7.60
C MET A 168 -6.31 0.98 -8.66
N ILE A 169 -5.23 0.31 -9.07
CA ILE A 169 -5.29 -0.81 -10.02
C ILE A 169 -6.12 -1.96 -9.44
N ILE A 170 -5.83 -2.38 -8.20
CA ILE A 170 -6.55 -3.45 -7.53
C ILE A 170 -8.04 -3.10 -7.45
N TRP A 171 -8.37 -1.89 -6.98
CA TRP A 171 -9.75 -1.43 -6.88
C TRP A 171 -10.52 -1.60 -8.19
N VAL A 172 -9.98 -1.11 -9.30
CA VAL A 172 -10.70 -1.14 -10.59
C VAL A 172 -10.86 -2.58 -11.08
N HIS A 173 -9.83 -3.41 -10.94
CA HIS A 173 -9.85 -4.79 -11.41
C HIS A 173 -10.70 -5.70 -10.54
N THR A 174 -10.78 -5.49 -9.23
CA THR A 174 -11.71 -6.25 -8.39
C THR A 174 -13.18 -5.95 -8.69
N ASN A 175 -13.49 -4.77 -9.24
CA ASN A 175 -14.86 -4.35 -9.53
C ASN A 175 -15.29 -4.60 -10.98
N TYR A 176 -14.38 -4.45 -11.95
CA TYR A 176 -14.70 -4.49 -13.39
C TYR A 176 -13.82 -5.44 -14.19
N GLY A 177 -12.95 -6.19 -13.50
CA GLY A 177 -11.99 -7.09 -14.10
C GLY A 177 -12.61 -8.24 -14.86
N THR A 178 -11.85 -8.74 -15.83
CA THR A 178 -12.08 -10.08 -16.39
C THR A 178 -10.89 -10.95 -15.99
N PRO A 179 -11.05 -12.29 -15.92
CA PRO A 179 -9.97 -13.18 -15.49
C PRO A 179 -8.64 -12.99 -16.24
N GLU A 180 -8.70 -12.54 -17.50
CA GLU A 180 -7.52 -12.30 -18.33
C GLU A 180 -6.87 -10.94 -18.05
N MET A 181 -7.66 -9.86 -17.98
CA MET A 181 -7.19 -8.52 -17.61
C MET A 181 -6.58 -8.50 -16.20
N ASP A 182 -7.18 -9.25 -15.28
CA ASP A 182 -6.78 -9.29 -13.88
C ASP A 182 -5.40 -9.92 -13.70
N ARG A 183 -5.02 -10.89 -14.55
CA ARG A 183 -3.69 -11.51 -14.45
C ARG A 183 -2.55 -10.53 -14.68
N VAL A 184 -2.68 -9.63 -15.66
CA VAL A 184 -1.62 -8.67 -16.00
C VAL A 184 -1.64 -7.51 -15.00
N ALA A 185 -2.81 -6.90 -14.81
CA ALA A 185 -2.97 -5.74 -13.96
C ALA A 185 -2.69 -6.05 -12.47
N LEU A 186 -3.21 -7.16 -11.93
CA LEU A 186 -2.92 -7.53 -10.54
C LEU A 186 -1.47 -7.95 -10.36
N ARG A 187 -0.82 -8.58 -11.35
CA ARG A 187 0.62 -8.86 -11.27
C ARG A 187 1.42 -7.56 -11.16
N LYS A 188 1.06 -6.55 -11.95
CA LYS A 188 1.66 -5.21 -11.86
C LYS A 188 1.41 -4.56 -10.50
N ALA A 189 0.19 -4.60 -9.99
CA ALA A 189 -0.12 -4.07 -8.66
C ALA A 189 0.68 -4.77 -7.55
N LEU A 190 0.80 -6.10 -7.61
CA LEU A 190 1.62 -6.89 -6.68
C LEU A 190 3.10 -6.53 -6.77
N ARG A 191 3.64 -6.28 -7.97
CA ARG A 191 5.01 -5.79 -8.15
C ARG A 191 5.22 -4.43 -7.48
N LEU A 192 4.29 -3.49 -7.68
CA LEU A 192 4.33 -2.17 -7.05
C LEU A 192 4.25 -2.26 -5.52
N LEU A 193 3.38 -3.13 -5.00
CA LEU A 193 3.26 -3.37 -3.55
C LEU A 193 4.49 -4.03 -2.95
N ARG A 194 5.17 -4.94 -3.67
CA ARG A 194 6.44 -5.52 -3.22
C ARG A 194 7.52 -4.46 -3.05
N LEU A 195 7.61 -3.51 -3.98
CA LEU A 195 8.49 -2.36 -3.79
C LEU A 195 8.08 -1.54 -2.56
N GLY A 196 6.79 -1.27 -2.39
CA GLY A 196 6.27 -0.64 -1.18
C GLY A 196 6.64 -1.39 0.10
N ARG A 197 6.59 -2.73 0.08
CA ARG A 197 6.86 -3.60 1.23
C ARG A 197 8.31 -3.57 1.68
N VAL A 198 9.26 -3.52 0.75
CA VAL A 198 10.69 -3.39 1.09
C VAL A 198 11.06 -1.97 1.48
N ALA A 199 10.33 -0.96 0.98
CA ALA A 199 10.55 0.44 1.34
C ALA A 199 9.91 0.83 2.69
N PHE A 200 8.77 0.22 3.02
CA PHE A 200 7.93 0.51 4.18
C PHE A 200 7.51 -0.80 4.85
N PRO A 201 8.44 -1.51 5.52
CA PRO A 201 8.19 -2.84 6.08
C PRO A 201 7.15 -2.86 7.19
N GLU A 202 6.94 -1.73 7.89
CA GLU A 202 5.98 -1.62 8.99
C GLU A 202 4.56 -1.28 8.52
N ASN A 203 4.36 -1.01 7.22
CA ASN A 203 3.03 -0.67 6.70
C ASN A 203 2.14 -1.92 6.59
N HIS A 204 1.20 -2.08 7.52
CA HIS A 204 0.27 -3.20 7.55
C HIS A 204 -0.68 -3.27 6.35
N ILE A 205 -1.08 -2.14 5.77
CA ILE A 205 -1.94 -2.13 4.57
C ILE A 205 -1.22 -2.79 3.38
N ILE A 206 0.06 -2.51 3.18
CA ILE A 206 0.85 -3.14 2.12
C ILE A 206 0.95 -4.65 2.37
N ARG A 207 1.26 -5.05 3.60
CA ARG A 207 1.35 -6.45 4.02
C ARG A 207 0.05 -7.20 3.79
N MET A 208 -1.09 -6.59 4.13
CA MET A 208 -2.42 -7.13 3.89
C MET A 208 -2.69 -7.39 2.40
N TYR A 209 -2.38 -6.43 1.51
CA TYR A 209 -2.53 -6.65 0.07
C TYR A 209 -1.60 -7.75 -0.48
N LEU A 210 -0.49 -8.04 0.20
CA LEU A 210 0.42 -9.13 -0.14
C LEU A 210 0.04 -10.46 0.52
N GLY A 211 -1.10 -10.52 1.22
CA GLY A 211 -1.67 -11.74 1.80
C GLY A 211 -1.24 -12.03 3.23
N GLU A 212 -0.56 -11.10 3.91
CA GLU A 212 -0.30 -11.23 5.33
C GLU A 212 -1.56 -10.87 6.13
N ALA A 213 -2.07 -11.82 6.92
CA ALA A 213 -3.24 -11.58 7.75
C ALA A 213 -2.92 -10.56 8.85
N LEU A 214 -3.79 -9.55 9.01
CA LEU A 214 -3.73 -8.64 10.14
C LEU A 214 -4.54 -9.24 11.29
N LEU A 215 -3.89 -9.39 12.44
CA LEU A 215 -4.58 -9.81 13.64
C LEU A 215 -5.41 -8.62 14.15
N PRO A 216 -6.70 -8.83 14.42
CA PRO A 216 -7.53 -7.75 14.91
C PRO A 216 -7.24 -7.43 16.38
N ASP A 217 -7.21 -6.14 16.71
CA ASP A 217 -6.94 -5.67 18.08
C ASP A 217 -8.08 -5.99 19.05
N LYS A 218 -9.34 -5.94 18.58
CA LYS A 218 -10.51 -6.21 19.41
C LYS A 218 -10.66 -7.71 19.65
N HIS A 219 -10.72 -8.08 20.92
CA HIS A 219 -10.88 -9.47 21.37
C HIS A 219 -12.30 -9.68 21.89
N TYR A 220 -12.92 -10.76 21.42
CA TYR A 220 -14.25 -11.16 21.84
C TYR A 220 -14.14 -12.32 22.82
N PRO A 221 -14.50 -12.14 24.10
CA PRO A 221 -14.38 -13.22 25.06
C PRO A 221 -15.32 -14.36 24.67
N GLY A 222 -14.75 -15.57 24.60
CA GLY A 222 -15.53 -16.79 24.50
C GLY A 222 -16.43 -16.99 25.72
N MET A 223 -17.49 -17.77 25.55
CA MET A 223 -18.37 -18.16 26.65
C MET A 223 -17.85 -19.46 27.26
N GLU A 224 -17.72 -19.49 28.59
CA GLU A 224 -17.28 -20.70 29.30
C GLU A 224 -18.23 -21.87 28.99
N GLY A 225 -17.65 -23.04 28.68
CA GLY A 225 -18.40 -24.24 28.31
C GLY A 225 -18.94 -24.27 26.87
N ALA A 226 -18.79 -23.19 26.10
CA ALA A 226 -19.17 -23.21 24.69
C ALA A 226 -18.13 -23.98 23.84
N PRO A 227 -18.56 -24.74 22.83
CA PRO A 227 -17.64 -25.38 21.90
C PRO A 227 -16.91 -24.32 21.06
N GLU A 228 -15.68 -24.63 20.66
CA GLU A 228 -14.77 -23.71 19.96
C GLU A 228 -15.39 -23.11 18.69
N TRP A 229 -16.11 -23.91 17.89
CA TRP A 229 -16.78 -23.43 16.69
C TRP A 229 -17.83 -22.33 16.98
N ALA A 230 -18.51 -22.39 18.13
CA ALA A 230 -19.52 -21.40 18.50
C ALA A 230 -18.88 -20.09 18.95
N VAL A 231 -17.71 -20.18 19.60
CA VAL A 231 -16.89 -19.01 19.94
C VAL A 231 -16.43 -18.29 18.67
N TYR A 232 -15.87 -19.02 17.69
CA TYR A 232 -15.45 -18.41 16.42
C TYR A 232 -16.61 -17.88 15.59
N GLN A 233 -17.76 -18.58 15.57
CA GLN A 233 -18.95 -18.10 14.87
C GLN A 233 -19.43 -16.76 15.46
N ARG A 234 -19.52 -16.68 16.80
CA ARG A 234 -19.92 -15.43 17.48
C ARG A 234 -18.93 -14.31 17.20
N GLU A 235 -17.63 -14.59 17.31
CA GLU A 235 -16.58 -13.62 17.00
C GLU A 235 -16.70 -13.10 15.57
N GLY A 236 -16.91 -13.96 14.58
CA GLY A 236 -17.08 -13.56 13.18
C GLY A 236 -18.28 -12.63 12.98
N ILE A 237 -19.40 -12.91 13.66
CA ILE A 237 -20.61 -12.07 13.62
C ILE A 237 -20.34 -10.70 14.28
N GLU A 238 -19.72 -10.67 15.47
CA GLU A 238 -19.47 -9.40 16.16
C GLU A 238 -18.46 -8.51 15.39
N ARG A 239 -17.47 -9.13 14.75
CA ARG A 239 -16.55 -8.40 13.84
C ARG A 239 -17.26 -7.81 12.64
N LEU A 240 -18.22 -8.53 12.05
CA LEU A 240 -19.00 -8.00 10.95
C LEU A 240 -19.93 -6.86 11.42
N ALA A 241 -20.46 -6.94 12.65
CA ALA A 241 -21.20 -5.86 13.28
C ALA A 241 -20.33 -4.61 13.49
N ASP A 242 -19.07 -4.74 13.95
CA ASP A 242 -18.14 -3.59 14.05
C ASP A 242 -17.95 -2.88 12.71
N ILE A 243 -17.77 -3.64 11.63
CA ILE A 243 -17.61 -3.09 10.28
C ILE A 243 -18.87 -2.29 9.92
N LEU A 244 -20.04 -2.89 10.10
CA LEU A 244 -21.34 -2.26 9.84
C LEU A 244 -21.53 -0.95 10.61
N GLU A 245 -21.31 -0.97 11.93
CA GLU A 245 -21.45 0.20 12.77
C GLU A 245 -20.47 1.30 12.37
N TRP A 246 -19.24 0.94 11.99
CA TRP A 246 -18.29 1.91 11.44
C TRP A 246 -18.81 2.55 10.14
N TRP A 247 -19.40 1.77 9.22
CA TRP A 247 -20.00 2.34 8.01
C TRP A 247 -21.15 3.29 8.35
N VAL A 248 -21.99 2.94 9.33
CA VAL A 248 -23.05 3.84 9.81
C VAL A 248 -22.47 5.14 10.36
N ASP A 249 -21.49 5.06 11.27
CA ASP A 249 -20.95 6.23 11.97
C ASP A 249 -20.14 7.16 11.05
N TYR A 250 -19.45 6.62 10.04
CA TYR A 250 -18.46 7.36 9.26
C TYR A 250 -18.78 7.53 7.78
N ARG A 251 -19.75 6.78 7.23
CA ARG A 251 -20.02 6.76 5.78
C ARG A 251 -21.47 7.05 5.42
N MET A 252 -22.42 6.78 6.30
CA MET A 252 -23.83 7.12 6.08
C MET A 252 -24.01 8.63 5.97
N ARG A 253 -24.67 9.08 4.91
CA ARG A 253 -24.95 10.49 4.64
C ARG A 253 -26.31 10.89 5.21
N ASP A 254 -26.58 12.20 5.19
CA ASP A 254 -27.88 12.76 5.61
C ASP A 254 -29.07 12.24 4.80
N ASN A 255 -28.82 11.74 3.58
CA ASN A 255 -29.82 11.07 2.74
C ASN A 255 -29.70 9.53 2.80
N ALA A 256 -29.14 8.99 3.88
CA ALA A 256 -28.91 7.56 4.13
C ALA A 256 -27.97 6.80 3.18
N GLU A 257 -27.55 7.36 2.04
CA GLU A 257 -26.56 6.74 1.15
C GLU A 257 -25.18 6.59 1.82
N TYR A 258 -24.42 5.57 1.41
CA TYR A 258 -23.04 5.32 1.83
C TYR A 258 -21.99 5.74 0.79
N GLY A 259 -22.50 6.18 -0.38
CA GLY A 259 -21.72 6.82 -1.43
C GLY A 259 -21.50 5.99 -2.68
N GLY A 260 -22.00 4.75 -2.75
CA GLY A 260 -22.15 4.00 -4.00
C GLY A 260 -23.39 4.40 -4.79
N GLY A 261 -24.30 5.13 -4.15
CA GLY A 261 -25.64 5.42 -4.66
C GLY A 261 -26.60 4.28 -4.31
N TRP A 262 -27.90 4.55 -4.44
CA TRP A 262 -28.95 3.64 -3.95
C TRP A 262 -28.83 2.18 -4.38
N GLY A 263 -28.46 1.94 -5.65
CA GLY A 263 -28.27 0.59 -6.18
C GLY A 263 -27.17 -0.18 -5.44
N ASP A 264 -25.94 0.34 -5.45
CA ASP A 264 -24.79 -0.30 -4.79
C ASP A 264 -24.98 -0.39 -3.27
N ASP A 265 -25.60 0.62 -2.66
CA ASP A 265 -25.86 0.63 -1.22
C ASP A 265 -26.94 -0.43 -0.83
N CYS A 266 -27.93 -0.69 -1.70
CA CYS A 266 -28.87 -1.81 -1.53
C CYS A 266 -28.15 -3.17 -1.63
N GLU A 267 -27.24 -3.33 -2.61
CA GLU A 267 -26.44 -4.55 -2.76
C GLU A 267 -25.61 -4.85 -1.52
N MET A 268 -24.99 -3.81 -0.94
CA MET A 268 -24.22 -3.89 0.30
C MET A 268 -25.08 -4.42 1.46
N TRP A 269 -26.29 -3.88 1.66
CA TRP A 269 -27.21 -4.36 2.69
C TRP A 269 -27.62 -5.82 2.50
N ARG A 270 -27.75 -6.30 1.25
CA ARG A 270 -28.04 -7.72 0.97
C ARG A 270 -26.90 -8.64 1.41
N SER A 271 -25.65 -8.19 1.38
CA SER A 271 -24.51 -8.95 1.88
C SER A 271 -24.43 -9.01 3.41
N TRP A 272 -25.23 -8.20 4.11
CA TRP A 272 -25.20 -8.06 5.58
C TRP A 272 -26.38 -8.71 6.30
N VAL A 273 -27.24 -9.42 5.56
CA VAL A 273 -28.41 -10.16 6.08
C VAL A 273 -28.10 -11.04 7.31
N PRO A 274 -26.96 -11.78 7.39
CA PRO A 274 -26.66 -12.57 8.59
C PRO A 274 -26.60 -11.75 9.88
N ILE A 275 -26.22 -10.47 9.82
CA ILE A 275 -26.17 -9.58 10.99
C ILE A 275 -27.53 -8.99 11.27
N ILE A 276 -28.25 -8.54 10.24
CA ILE A 276 -29.58 -7.93 10.41
C ILE A 276 -30.55 -8.92 11.06
N ILE A 277 -30.46 -10.21 10.71
CA ILE A 277 -31.31 -11.26 11.28
C ILE A 277 -30.71 -11.87 12.55
N GLY A 278 -29.38 -12.03 12.59
CA GLY A 278 -28.69 -12.73 13.67
C GLY A 278 -28.38 -11.86 14.90
N PHE A 279 -28.41 -10.54 14.76
CA PHE A 279 -28.08 -9.56 15.78
C PHE A 279 -29.12 -8.45 15.80
N ASP A 280 -29.83 -8.31 16.92
CA ASP A 280 -30.78 -7.20 17.13
C ASP A 280 -30.00 -5.93 17.57
N SER A 281 -29.03 -5.50 16.75
CA SER A 281 -28.28 -4.25 17.02
C SER A 281 -29.19 -3.06 16.74
N PRO A 282 -29.54 -2.23 17.75
CA PRO A 282 -30.44 -1.10 17.54
C PRO A 282 -29.91 -0.09 16.52
N LYS A 283 -28.57 0.10 16.45
CA LYS A 283 -27.93 1.01 15.49
C LYS A 283 -28.08 0.50 14.06
N ILE A 284 -27.81 -0.79 13.82
CA ILE A 284 -27.90 -1.40 12.49
C ILE A 284 -29.37 -1.43 12.04
N THR A 285 -30.30 -1.78 12.93
CA THR A 285 -31.74 -1.74 12.65
C THR A 285 -32.22 -0.33 12.33
N TRP A 286 -31.80 0.68 13.10
CA TRP A 286 -32.11 2.08 12.79
C TRP A 286 -31.58 2.49 11.42
N ALA A 287 -30.31 2.18 11.12
CA ALA A 287 -29.68 2.56 9.87
C ALA A 287 -30.37 1.92 8.66
N GLN A 288 -30.74 0.66 8.74
CA GLN A 288 -31.45 -0.04 7.66
C GLN A 288 -32.85 0.54 7.45
N ASN A 289 -33.57 0.88 8.53
CA ASN A 289 -34.88 1.53 8.43
C ASN A 289 -34.76 2.92 7.80
N PHE A 290 -33.80 3.73 8.26
CA PHE A 290 -33.56 5.07 7.72
C PHE A 290 -33.23 5.02 6.21
N PHE A 291 -32.36 4.11 5.80
CA PHE A 291 -32.07 3.85 4.39
C PHE A 291 -33.32 3.43 3.59
N SER A 292 -34.15 2.56 4.17
CA SER A 292 -35.37 2.07 3.50
C SER A 292 -36.47 3.13 3.40
N GLU A 293 -36.52 4.10 4.31
CA GLU A 293 -37.45 5.23 4.23
C GLU A 293 -36.98 6.21 3.15
N GLU A 294 -35.69 6.57 3.16
CA GLU A 294 -35.14 7.57 2.25
C GLU A 294 -35.09 7.11 0.78
N ILE A 295 -35.00 5.80 0.50
CA ILE A 295 -35.01 5.30 -0.90
C ILE A 295 -36.33 5.57 -1.64
N PHE A 296 -37.43 5.80 -0.91
CA PHE A 296 -38.75 6.06 -1.48
C PHE A 296 -39.17 7.54 -1.41
N ASN A 297 -38.35 8.40 -0.79
CA ASN A 297 -38.57 9.85 -0.67
C ASN A 297 -37.95 10.61 -1.86
#